data_AF-A0A1V5A0W1-F1
#
_entry.id   AF-A0A1V5A0W1-F1
#
_cell.length_a   1.000
_cell.length_b   1.000
_cell.length_c   1.000
_cell.angle_alpha   90.00
_cell.angle_beta   90.00
_cell.angle_gamma   90.00
#
_symmetry.space_group_name_H-M   'P 1'
#
loop_
_entity.id
_entity.type
_entity.pdbx_description
1 polymer ?
#
loop_
_entity_poly.entity_id
_entity_poly.type
_entity_poly.pdbx_seq_one_letter_code
_entity_poly.pdbx_strand_id
1 'polypeptide(L)'
;MDQIEKGYRALLKKIDELDAKKEELSEEVRTREAELMGRMGEMTAPLVSRIGMNMLKQGKQDTKGEMYDTRYHDQKMIILGKTDPVEHRPDNISKKVDDQFCVLSEDGKFYELMFSTDGIIVDSYRNPLSPADALQIYGHEIMVMLYRAMRDYMEGQKELLDALEKTIAFVLAEK
;
A
#
# COMPACT_ATOMS: atom_id res chain seq x y z
N MET A 1 -39.99 -45.39 1.44
CA MET A 1 -39.31 -44.09 1.28
C MET A 1 -38.62 -43.77 2.59
N ASP A 2 -37.30 -43.97 2.75
CA ASP A 2 -36.69 -43.36 3.95
C ASP A 2 -35.15 -43.27 3.99
N GLN A 3 -34.39 -44.32 3.62
CA GLN A 3 -32.93 -44.26 3.85
C GLN A 3 -32.19 -43.34 2.89
N ILE A 4 -32.58 -43.33 1.60
CA ILE A 4 -31.98 -42.44 0.60
C ILE A 4 -32.28 -40.98 0.95
N GLU A 5 -33.52 -40.68 1.34
CA GLU A 5 -33.92 -39.32 1.70
C GLU A 5 -33.26 -38.85 3.01
N LYS A 6 -33.16 -39.72 4.02
CA LYS A 6 -32.38 -39.45 5.25
C LYS A 6 -30.91 -39.21 4.97
N GLY A 7 -30.29 -40.05 4.13
CA GLY A 7 -28.90 -39.89 3.71
C GLY A 7 -28.69 -38.58 2.97
N TYR A 8 -29.59 -38.23 2.06
CA TYR A 8 -29.54 -36.97 1.31
C TYR A 8 -29.70 -35.74 2.22
N ARG A 9 -30.64 -35.76 3.17
CA ARG A 9 -30.78 -34.70 4.18
C ARG A 9 -29.53 -34.56 5.07
N ALA A 10 -28.90 -35.67 5.43
CA ALA A 10 -27.66 -35.65 6.20
C ALA A 10 -26.49 -35.05 5.41
N LEU A 11 -26.41 -35.34 4.10
CA LEU A 11 -25.42 -34.73 3.21
C LEU A 11 -25.64 -33.22 3.09
N LEU A 12 -26.87 -32.77 2.88
CA LEU A 12 -27.20 -31.33 2.82
C LEU A 12 -26.80 -30.62 4.12
N LYS A 13 -27.16 -31.18 5.28
CA LYS A 13 -26.73 -30.64 6.57
C LYS A 13 -25.21 -30.56 6.70
N LYS A 14 -24.49 -31.59 6.22
CA LYS A 14 -23.03 -31.61 6.28
C LYS A 14 -22.40 -30.56 5.38
N ILE A 15 -22.99 -30.30 4.21
CA ILE A 15 -22.57 -29.22 3.31
C ILE A 15 -22.75 -27.87 4.01
N ASP A 16 -23.91 -27.61 4.60
CA ASP A 16 -24.17 -26.36 5.33
C ASP A 16 -23.18 -26.16 6.49
N GLU A 17 -22.87 -27.22 7.25
CA GLU A 17 -21.86 -27.18 8.33
C GLU A 17 -20.45 -26.87 7.80
N LEU A 18 -20.08 -27.41 6.64
CA LEU A 18 -18.78 -27.17 6.02
C LEU A 18 -18.69 -25.74 5.44
N ASP A 19 -19.75 -25.26 4.82
CA ASP A 19 -19.81 -23.90 4.27
C ASP A 19 -19.75 -22.85 5.39
N ALA A 20 -20.47 -23.06 6.49
CA ALA A 20 -20.39 -22.20 7.67
C ALA A 20 -18.96 -22.14 8.24
N LYS A 21 -18.30 -23.29 8.36
CA LYS A 21 -16.92 -23.37 8.85
C LYS A 21 -15.92 -22.74 7.88
N LYS A 22 -16.15 -22.85 6.58
CA LYS A 22 -15.33 -22.21 5.55
C LYS A 22 -15.40 -20.70 5.67
N GLU A 23 -16.60 -20.13 5.88
CA GLU A 23 -16.77 -18.69 6.06
C GLU A 23 -16.07 -18.20 7.33
N GLU A 24 -16.24 -18.91 8.45
CA GLU A 24 -15.57 -18.61 9.72
C GLU A 24 -14.03 -18.57 9.57
N LEU A 25 -13.45 -19.62 8.98
CA LEU A 25 -12.00 -19.70 8.78
C LEU A 25 -11.50 -18.66 7.77
N SER A 26 -12.30 -18.34 6.75
CA SER A 26 -11.95 -17.29 5.77
C SER A 26 -11.89 -15.92 6.44
N GLU A 27 -12.83 -15.64 7.34
CA GLU A 27 -12.85 -14.38 8.10
C GLU A 27 -11.67 -14.28 9.09
N GLU A 28 -11.31 -15.39 9.74
CA GLU A 28 -10.13 -15.43 10.61
C GLU A 28 -8.85 -15.14 9.82
N VAL A 29 -8.71 -15.72 8.62
CA VAL A 29 -7.56 -15.45 7.73
C VAL A 29 -7.52 -13.97 7.35
N ARG A 30 -8.63 -13.39 6.86
CA ARG A 30 -8.72 -11.96 6.49
C ARG A 30 -8.32 -11.06 7.65
N THR A 31 -8.78 -11.37 8.87
CA THR A 31 -8.44 -10.61 10.08
C THR A 31 -6.95 -10.66 10.38
N ARG A 32 -6.35 -11.86 10.39
CA ARG A 32 -4.92 -12.04 10.67
C ARG A 32 -4.02 -11.39 9.61
N GLU A 33 -4.45 -11.38 8.35
CA GLU A 33 -3.75 -10.71 7.26
C GLU A 33 -3.78 -9.19 7.43
N ALA A 34 -4.93 -8.60 7.78
CA ALA A 34 -5.04 -7.19 8.07
C ALA A 34 -4.15 -6.77 9.26
N GLU A 35 -4.13 -7.55 10.34
CA GLU A 35 -3.23 -7.32 11.47
C GLU A 35 -1.76 -7.39 11.07
N LEU A 36 -1.38 -8.36 10.23
CA LEU A 36 -0.02 -8.46 9.73
C LEU A 36 0.36 -7.22 8.91
N MET A 37 -0.51 -6.77 7.99
CA MET A 37 -0.27 -5.57 7.19
C MET A 37 -0.10 -4.34 8.08
N GLY A 38 -0.94 -4.20 9.12
CA GLY A 38 -0.81 -3.14 10.13
C GLY A 38 0.55 -3.15 10.82
N ARG A 39 0.98 -4.31 11.34
CA ARG A 39 2.31 -4.46 11.97
C ARG A 39 3.44 -4.13 11.01
N MET A 40 3.36 -4.55 9.74
CA MET A 40 4.37 -4.22 8.73
C MET A 40 4.46 -2.70 8.49
N GLY A 41 3.32 -2.01 8.46
CA GLY A 41 3.26 -0.54 8.37
C GLY A 41 3.92 0.13 9.56
N GLU A 42 3.57 -0.26 10.78
CA GLU A 42 4.15 0.27 12.02
C GLU A 42 5.67 0.05 12.12
N MET A 43 6.14 -1.15 11.77
CA MET A 43 7.58 -1.48 11.76
C MET A 43 8.36 -0.66 10.73
N THR A 44 7.71 -0.33 9.61
CA THR A 44 8.35 0.43 8.53
C THR A 44 8.29 1.94 8.77
N ALA A 45 7.33 2.44 9.54
CA ALA A 45 7.09 3.87 9.78
C ALA A 45 8.37 4.69 10.08
N PRO A 46 9.30 4.24 10.96
CA PRO A 46 10.52 4.99 11.25
C PRO A 46 11.46 5.15 10.05
N LEU A 47 11.39 4.23 9.09
CA LEU A 47 12.22 4.22 7.89
C LEU A 47 11.65 5.04 6.75
N VAL A 48 10.32 5.28 6.72
CA VAL A 48 9.64 6.02 5.64
C VAL A 48 10.24 7.42 5.47
N SER A 49 10.66 8.08 6.55
CA SER A 49 11.33 9.39 6.47
C SER A 49 12.64 9.39 5.68
N ARG A 50 13.31 8.23 5.63
CA ARG A 50 14.60 8.04 4.94
C ARG A 50 14.41 7.59 3.50
N ILE A 51 13.47 6.68 3.25
CA ILE A 51 13.31 6.00 1.95
C ILE A 51 12.08 6.44 1.15
N GLY A 52 11.12 7.07 1.80
CA GLY A 52 9.91 7.59 1.17
C GLY A 52 10.16 8.89 0.42
N MET A 53 9.19 9.27 -0.40
CA MET A 53 9.21 10.46 -1.23
C MET A 53 8.10 11.45 -0.85
N ASN A 54 8.33 12.73 -1.15
CA ASN A 54 7.33 13.77 -0.98
C ASN A 54 6.30 13.66 -2.12
N MET A 55 5.04 13.40 -1.77
CA MET A 55 3.98 13.23 -2.76
C MET A 55 3.34 14.58 -3.10
N LEU A 56 3.04 14.82 -4.38
CA LEU A 56 2.42 16.07 -4.83
C LEU A 56 1.03 16.22 -4.20
N LYS A 57 0.80 17.35 -3.53
CA LYS A 57 -0.50 17.76 -2.99
C LYS A 57 -1.25 18.63 -3.98
N GLN A 58 -0.55 19.56 -4.61
CA GLN A 58 -1.10 20.47 -5.62
C GLN A 58 0.01 21.01 -6.51
N GLY A 59 -0.25 21.23 -7.78
CA GLY A 59 0.63 21.89 -8.72
C GLY A 59 -0.15 22.38 -9.95
N LYS A 60 0.53 23.15 -10.79
CA LYS A 60 0.03 23.52 -12.11
C LYS A 60 0.84 22.79 -13.18
N GLN A 61 0.17 22.31 -14.21
CA GLN A 61 0.77 21.65 -15.34
C GLN A 61 0.84 22.61 -16.53
N ASP A 62 2.01 22.74 -17.15
CA ASP A 62 2.16 23.54 -18.36
C ASP A 62 1.70 22.78 -19.63
N THR A 63 1.82 23.41 -20.80
CA THR A 63 1.42 22.79 -22.08
C THR A 63 2.33 21.64 -22.53
N LYS A 64 3.49 21.46 -21.88
CA LYS A 64 4.41 20.34 -22.10
C LYS A 64 4.21 19.20 -21.10
N GLY A 65 3.35 19.40 -20.10
CA GLY A 65 3.08 18.44 -19.04
C GLY A 65 3.99 18.59 -17.82
N GLU A 66 4.86 19.60 -17.78
CA GLU A 66 5.76 19.87 -16.66
C GLU A 66 5.01 20.56 -15.51
N MET A 67 5.30 20.12 -14.28
CA MET A 67 4.68 20.67 -13.07
C MET A 67 5.45 21.89 -12.56
N TYR A 68 4.75 22.97 -12.26
CA TYR A 68 5.27 24.17 -11.62
C TYR A 68 4.33 24.64 -10.49
N ASP A 69 4.80 25.57 -9.65
CA ASP A 69 4.05 26.06 -8.49
C ASP A 69 3.58 24.90 -7.58
N THR A 70 4.50 23.95 -7.33
CA THR A 70 4.19 22.69 -6.66
C THR A 70 4.18 22.84 -5.14
N ARG A 71 3.24 22.12 -4.53
CA ARG A 71 3.11 21.92 -3.09
C ARG A 71 3.04 20.42 -2.85
N TYR A 72 3.81 19.95 -1.88
CA TYR A 72 3.87 18.54 -1.51
C TYR A 72 3.18 18.32 -0.17
N HIS A 73 2.83 17.07 0.11
CA HIS A 73 2.43 16.65 1.45
C HIS A 73 3.63 16.73 2.39
N ASP A 74 3.39 17.09 3.65
CA ASP A 74 4.47 17.27 4.65
C ASP A 74 5.12 15.93 5.03
N GLN A 75 4.35 14.84 4.99
CA GLN A 75 4.82 13.49 5.30
C GLN A 75 5.31 12.79 4.03
N LYS A 76 6.48 12.14 4.14
CA LYS A 76 6.96 11.23 3.11
C LYS A 76 6.13 9.96 3.05
N MET A 77 6.12 9.35 1.87
CA MET A 77 5.33 8.16 1.63
C MET A 77 6.06 7.16 0.73
N ILE A 78 5.75 5.88 0.89
CA ILE A 78 6.17 4.79 0.01
C ILE A 78 4.95 4.37 -0.81
N ILE A 79 5.08 4.33 -2.13
CA ILE A 79 4.03 3.80 -3.01
C ILE A 79 4.09 2.28 -2.98
N LEU A 80 2.96 1.64 -2.67
CA LEU A 80 2.84 0.19 -2.54
C LEU A 80 2.12 -0.45 -3.71
N GLY A 81 1.16 0.25 -4.31
CA GLY A 81 0.38 -0.31 -5.40
C GLY A 81 -0.45 0.74 -6.12
N LYS A 82 -0.90 0.39 -7.32
CA LYS A 82 -1.84 1.16 -8.14
C LYS A 82 -3.08 0.31 -8.37
N THR A 83 -4.24 0.95 -8.43
CA THR A 83 -5.50 0.30 -8.80
C THR A 83 -6.19 1.11 -9.89
N ASP A 84 -7.27 0.56 -10.43
CA ASP A 84 -8.15 1.31 -11.33
C ASP A 84 -8.83 2.44 -10.53
N PRO A 85 -8.68 3.70 -10.94
CA PRO A 85 -9.23 4.83 -10.19
C PRO A 85 -10.74 4.76 -10.06
N VAL A 86 -11.26 5.11 -8.88
CA VAL A 86 -12.69 5.35 -8.71
C VAL A 86 -13.13 6.56 -9.55
N GLU A 87 -14.41 6.62 -9.91
CA GLU A 87 -14.88 7.66 -10.82
C GLU A 87 -14.69 9.08 -10.24
N HIS A 88 -14.94 9.24 -8.95
CA HIS A 88 -14.93 10.54 -8.28
C HIS A 88 -14.31 10.48 -6.89
N ARG A 89 -13.72 11.60 -6.46
CA ARG A 89 -13.17 11.69 -5.11
C ARG A 89 -14.26 11.67 -4.03
N PRO A 90 -13.97 11.08 -2.86
CA PRO A 90 -14.91 11.05 -1.74
C PRO A 90 -15.07 12.42 -1.05
N ASP A 91 -14.08 13.32 -1.14
CA ASP A 91 -14.18 14.68 -0.59
C ASP A 91 -14.91 15.65 -1.52
N ASN A 92 -14.87 15.39 -2.83
CA ASN A 92 -15.52 16.22 -3.83
C ASN A 92 -15.92 15.42 -5.08
N ILE A 93 -17.23 15.17 -5.20
CA ILE A 93 -17.78 14.38 -6.31
C ILE A 93 -17.60 15.03 -7.68
N SER A 94 -17.38 16.35 -7.75
CA SER A 94 -17.11 17.03 -9.02
C SER A 94 -15.69 16.80 -9.54
N LYS A 95 -14.80 16.22 -8.73
CA LYS A 95 -13.43 15.88 -9.13
C LYS A 95 -13.33 14.41 -9.54
N LYS A 96 -13.03 14.18 -10.82
CA LYS A 96 -12.73 12.85 -11.35
C LYS A 96 -11.36 12.38 -10.86
N VAL A 97 -11.20 11.11 -10.49
CA VAL A 97 -9.87 10.57 -10.16
C VAL A 97 -9.19 10.06 -11.43
N ASP A 98 -7.99 10.57 -11.70
CA ASP A 98 -7.17 10.17 -12.85
C ASP A 98 -6.20 9.05 -12.47
N ASP A 99 -5.61 9.11 -11.28
CA ASP A 99 -4.69 8.12 -10.74
C ASP A 99 -4.94 7.87 -9.26
N GLN A 100 -4.81 6.62 -8.83
CA GLN A 100 -5.11 6.18 -7.47
C GLN A 100 -4.03 5.20 -6.96
N PHE A 101 -3.38 5.55 -5.85
CA PHE A 101 -2.25 4.79 -5.31
C PHE A 101 -2.42 4.46 -3.83
N CYS A 102 -2.11 3.22 -3.46
CA CYS A 102 -1.93 2.84 -2.07
C CYS A 102 -0.54 3.28 -1.62
N VAL A 103 -0.48 4.02 -0.51
CA VAL A 103 0.77 4.51 0.05
C VAL A 103 0.85 4.26 1.55
N LEU A 104 2.08 4.01 2.04
CA LEU A 104 2.41 4.00 3.46
C LEU A 104 3.10 5.31 3.84
N SER A 105 2.59 5.98 4.86
CA SER A 105 3.09 7.26 5.36
C SER A 105 4.01 7.09 6.58
N GLU A 106 4.75 8.15 6.92
CA GLU A 106 5.67 8.22 8.08
C GLU A 106 5.02 7.93 9.44
N ASP A 107 3.70 8.10 9.55
CA ASP A 107 2.94 7.77 10.75
C ASP A 107 2.51 6.29 10.81
N GLY A 108 3.00 5.46 9.89
CA GLY A 108 2.71 4.02 9.83
C GLY A 108 1.31 3.70 9.32
N LYS A 109 0.58 4.70 8.81
CA LYS A 109 -0.79 4.54 8.31
C LYS A 109 -0.81 4.42 6.80
N PHE A 110 -1.80 3.67 6.32
CA PHE A 110 -2.08 3.53 4.90
C PHE A 110 -3.02 4.64 4.45
N TYR A 111 -2.76 5.12 3.25
CA TYR A 111 -3.60 6.09 2.58
C TYR A 111 -3.79 5.70 1.13
N GLU A 112 -4.91 6.12 0.58
CA GLU A 112 -5.15 6.13 -0.84
C GLU A 112 -4.97 7.57 -1.34
N LEU A 113 -3.95 7.78 -2.17
CA LEU A 113 -3.71 9.05 -2.83
C LEU A 113 -4.44 9.07 -4.17
N MET A 114 -5.42 9.96 -4.27
CA MET A 114 -6.27 10.15 -5.44
C MET A 114 -5.91 11.46 -6.14
N PHE A 115 -5.30 11.37 -7.32
CA PHE A 115 -4.95 12.51 -8.16
C PHE A 115 -6.11 12.89 -9.07
N SER A 116 -6.29 14.19 -9.27
CA SER A 116 -7.23 14.72 -10.25
C SER A 116 -6.64 15.91 -10.94
N THR A 117 -7.00 16.04 -12.21
CA THR A 117 -6.59 17.12 -13.10
C THR A 117 -7.82 17.91 -13.50
N ASP A 118 -7.80 19.21 -13.22
CA ASP A 118 -8.83 20.15 -13.66
C ASP A 118 -8.17 21.23 -14.53
N GLY A 119 -8.14 20.95 -15.83
CA GLY A 119 -7.46 21.77 -16.83
C GLY A 119 -5.96 21.86 -16.57
N ILE A 120 -5.54 22.95 -15.92
CA ILE A 120 -4.13 23.27 -15.63
C ILE A 120 -3.74 22.81 -14.22
N ILE A 121 -4.71 22.60 -13.31
CA ILE A 121 -4.41 22.30 -11.91
C ILE A 121 -4.43 20.79 -11.70
N VAL A 122 -3.34 20.25 -11.15
CA VAL A 122 -3.31 18.89 -10.63
C VAL A 122 -3.23 18.95 -9.12
N ASP A 123 -4.10 18.23 -8.43
CA ASP A 123 -4.04 18.09 -6.98
C ASP A 123 -4.28 16.65 -6.57
N SER A 124 -4.03 16.35 -5.28
CA SER A 124 -4.33 15.05 -4.72
C SER A 124 -5.13 15.16 -3.44
N TYR A 125 -6.07 14.22 -3.29
CA TYR A 125 -6.74 13.95 -2.03
C TYR A 125 -6.11 12.74 -1.37
N ARG A 126 -5.92 12.81 -0.05
CA ARG A 126 -5.33 11.75 0.76
C ARG A 126 -6.42 11.11 1.61
N ASN A 127 -6.95 9.98 1.16
CA ASN A 127 -7.99 9.24 1.84
C ASN A 127 -7.37 8.24 2.84
N PRO A 128 -7.70 8.29 4.15
CA PRO A 128 -7.24 7.29 5.10
C PRO A 128 -7.72 5.88 4.73
N LEU A 129 -6.86 4.89 4.88
CA LEU A 129 -7.16 3.50 4.53
C LEU A 129 -6.81 2.57 5.70
N SER A 130 -7.73 1.68 6.08
CA SER A 130 -7.40 0.64 7.06
C SER A 130 -6.54 -0.45 6.39
N PRO A 131 -5.75 -1.23 7.16
CA PRO A 131 -5.01 -2.35 6.59
C PRO A 131 -5.90 -3.39 5.88
N ALA A 132 -7.12 -3.61 6.40
CA ALA A 132 -8.09 -4.51 5.79
C ALA A 132 -8.59 -3.99 4.44
N ASP A 133 -8.98 -2.70 4.38
CA ASP A 133 -9.43 -2.07 3.14
C ASP A 133 -8.29 -2.02 2.09
N ALA A 134 -7.06 -1.78 2.54
CA ALA A 134 -5.88 -1.78 1.67
C ALA A 134 -5.70 -3.14 0.98
N LEU A 135 -5.82 -4.23 1.72
CA LEU A 135 -5.75 -5.59 1.16
C LEU A 135 -6.95 -5.91 0.28
N GLN A 136 -8.14 -5.44 0.64
CA GLN A 136 -9.34 -5.67 -0.16
C GLN A 136 -9.26 -4.98 -1.53
N ILE A 137 -8.74 -3.75 -1.58
CA ILE A 137 -8.70 -2.95 -2.82
C ILE A 137 -7.49 -3.30 -3.67
N TYR A 138 -6.31 -3.48 -3.05
CA TYR A 138 -5.04 -3.64 -3.76
C TYR A 138 -4.48 -5.07 -3.73
N GLY A 139 -5.12 -5.99 -3.01
CA GLY A 139 -4.67 -7.37 -2.85
C GLY A 139 -3.39 -7.50 -2.02
N HIS A 140 -2.90 -8.74 -1.88
CA HIS A 140 -1.68 -9.05 -1.12
C HIS A 140 -0.39 -8.53 -1.78
N GLU A 141 -0.46 -8.01 -3.00
CA GLU A 141 0.70 -7.44 -3.69
C GLU A 141 1.33 -6.29 -2.90
N ILE A 142 0.54 -5.48 -2.18
CA ILE A 142 1.06 -4.37 -1.37
C ILE A 142 1.95 -4.86 -0.22
N MET A 143 1.68 -6.04 0.36
CA MET A 143 2.55 -6.66 1.36
C MET A 143 3.90 -7.02 0.73
N VAL A 144 3.86 -7.63 -0.46
CA VAL A 144 5.07 -8.02 -1.21
C VAL A 144 5.89 -6.79 -1.60
N MET A 145 5.21 -5.71 -2.02
CA MET A 145 5.87 -4.47 -2.40
C MET A 145 6.53 -3.79 -1.19
N LEU A 146 5.87 -3.77 -0.03
CA LEU A 146 6.47 -3.28 1.21
C LEU A 146 7.69 -4.11 1.62
N TYR A 147 7.60 -5.44 1.54
CA TYR A 147 8.74 -6.33 1.79
C TYR A 147 9.92 -6.07 0.84
N ARG A 148 9.65 -5.94 -0.46
CA ARG A 148 10.68 -5.64 -1.47
C ARG A 148 11.35 -4.30 -1.19
N ALA A 149 10.58 -3.26 -0.87
CA ALA A 149 11.13 -1.95 -0.53
C ALA A 149 12.11 -2.05 0.66
N MET A 150 11.80 -2.84 1.69
CA MET A 150 12.71 -3.03 2.84
C MET A 150 13.96 -3.82 2.47
N ARG A 151 13.81 -4.89 1.68
CA ARG A 151 14.93 -5.70 1.21
C ARG A 151 15.90 -4.87 0.35
N ASP A 152 15.37 -4.14 -0.63
CA ASP A 152 16.17 -3.36 -1.56
C ASP A 152 16.90 -2.21 -0.81
N TYR A 153 16.26 -1.60 0.19
CA TYR A 153 16.92 -0.64 1.06
C TYR A 153 18.09 -1.27 1.85
N MET A 154 17.88 -2.46 2.44
CA MET A 154 18.91 -3.17 3.18
C MET A 154 20.11 -3.55 2.30
N GLU A 155 19.85 -4.04 1.08
CA GLU A 155 20.91 -4.37 0.11
C GLU A 155 21.75 -3.14 -0.24
N GLY A 156 21.11 -2.00 -0.51
CA GLY A 156 21.80 -0.74 -0.76
C GLY A 156 22.63 -0.24 0.44
N GLN A 157 22.14 -0.44 1.68
CA GLN A 157 22.92 -0.09 2.88
C GLN A 157 24.20 -0.94 3.00
N LYS A 158 24.12 -2.22 2.64
CA LYS A 158 25.28 -3.11 2.66
C LYS A 158 26.32 -2.69 1.62
N GLU A 159 25.90 -2.42 0.38
CA GLU A 159 26.79 -1.97 -0.67
C GLU A 159 27.50 -0.66 -0.31
N LEU A 160 26.77 0.28 0.31
CA LEU A 160 27.35 1.52 0.80
C LEU A 160 28.40 1.28 1.89
N LEU A 161 28.11 0.40 2.85
CA LEU A 161 29.07 0.04 3.91
C LEU A 161 30.34 -0.57 3.32
N ASP A 162 30.19 -1.56 2.44
CA ASP A 162 31.31 -2.23 1.76
C ASP A 162 32.18 -1.23 0.98
N ALA A 163 31.55 -0.24 0.32
CA ALA A 163 32.25 0.82 -0.39
C ALA A 163 33.04 1.72 0.57
N LEU A 164 32.41 2.14 1.68
CA LEU A 164 33.05 2.99 2.68
C LEU A 164 34.25 2.29 3.34
N GLU A 165 34.13 1.01 3.68
CA GLU A 165 35.24 0.22 4.25
C GLU A 165 36.43 0.16 3.30
N LYS A 166 36.19 -0.08 2.00
CA LYS A 166 37.25 -0.08 0.98
C LYS A 166 37.90 1.29 0.83
N THR A 167 37.10 2.37 0.82
CA THR A 167 37.63 3.74 0.74
C THR A 167 38.48 4.08 1.95
N ILE A 168 38.03 3.73 3.16
CA ILE A 168 38.80 3.95 4.39
C ILE A 168 40.10 3.14 4.36
N ALA A 169 40.05 1.86 3.97
CA ALA A 169 41.25 1.03 3.86
C ALA A 169 42.27 1.61 2.87
N PHE A 170 41.79 2.14 1.73
CA PHE A 170 42.65 2.81 0.75
C PHE A 170 43.31 4.08 1.34
N VAL A 171 42.52 4.96 1.95
CA VAL A 171 43.02 6.22 2.54
C VAL A 171 43.99 5.98 3.69
N LEU A 172 43.78 4.92 4.49
CA LEU A 172 44.65 4.59 5.62
C LEU A 172 45.89 3.79 5.23
N ALA A 173 45.89 3.09 4.11
CA ALA A 173 47.05 2.34 3.60
C ALA A 173 48.14 3.23 3.00
N GLU A 174 47.85 4.50 2.71
CA GLU A 174 48.83 5.50 2.26
C GLU A 174 49.56 6.23 3.42
N LYS A 175 49.46 5.72 4.65
CA LYS A 175 50.29 6.12 5.80
C LYS A 175 51.20 4.99 6.27
#